data_AF-A0A923DHY3-F1
#
_entry.id   AF-A0A923DHY3-F1
#
_cell.length_a   1.000
_cell.length_b   1.000
_cell.length_c   1.000
_cell.angle_alpha   90.00
_cell.angle_beta   90.00
_cell.angle_gamma   90.00
#
_symmetry.space_group_name_H-M   'P 1'
#
loop_
_entity.id
_entity.type
_entity.pdbx_description
1 polymer ?
#
loop_
_entity_poly.entity_id
_entity_poly.type
_entity_poly.pdbx_seq_one_letter_code
_entity_poly.pdbx_strand_id
1 'polypeptide(L)'
;MVMGCARDIVEECGVARFLFTDFPLGNPCGKPRDTQMQLSIVGNALNLLDRAWMPRTTVQTPFHWDSDAWRDAFMRVDDGNREALARAGEERRRRQAEFRTGG
;
A
#
# COMPACT_ATOMS: atom_id res chain seq x y z
N MET A 1 -12.94 0.38 -8.37
CA MET A 1 -11.88 -0.63 -8.23
C MET A 1 -10.70 0.04 -7.56
N VAL A 2 -9.94 -0.69 -6.75
CA VAL A 2 -8.75 -0.20 -6.06
C VAL A 2 -7.51 -0.94 -6.57
N MET A 3 -6.39 -0.23 -6.71
CA MET A 3 -5.06 -0.81 -6.90
C MET A 3 -4.25 -0.53 -5.62
N GLY A 4 -3.50 -1.50 -5.11
CA GLY A 4 -2.87 -1.35 -3.80
C GLY A 4 -1.83 -2.42 -3.46
N CYS A 5 -1.08 -2.15 -2.39
CA CYS A 5 -0.03 -3.02 -1.86
C CYS A 5 -0.36 -3.60 -0.47
N ALA A 6 -1.48 -3.18 0.15
CA ALA A 6 -1.91 -3.65 1.47
C ALA A 6 -3.11 -4.58 1.33
N ARG A 7 -2.84 -5.87 1.07
CA ARG A 7 -3.90 -6.83 0.72
C ARG A 7 -4.92 -7.03 1.82
N ASP A 8 -4.43 -7.30 3.02
CA ASP A 8 -5.23 -7.51 4.23
C ASP A 8 -6.18 -6.34 4.52
N ILE A 9 -5.67 -5.11 4.51
CA ILE A 9 -6.47 -3.91 4.80
C ILE A 9 -7.57 -3.73 3.75
N VAL A 10 -7.23 -3.85 2.46
CA VAL A 10 -8.18 -3.59 1.37
C VAL A 10 -9.22 -4.70 1.25
N GLU A 11 -8.83 -5.96 1.50
CA GLU A 11 -9.76 -7.08 1.57
C GLU A 11 -10.70 -6.96 2.77
N GLU A 12 -10.22 -6.54 3.94
CA GLU A 12 -11.05 -6.29 5.12
C GLU A 12 -12.07 -5.17 4.88
N CYS A 13 -11.64 -4.05 4.30
CA CYS A 13 -12.53 -2.96 3.89
C CYS A 13 -13.59 -3.38 2.86
N GLY A 14 -13.42 -4.53 2.20
CA GLY A 14 -14.46 -5.12 1.37
C GLY A 14 -14.73 -4.40 0.07
N VAL A 15 -13.68 -3.82 -0.54
CA VAL A 15 -13.81 -3.09 -1.79
C VAL A 15 -14.39 -3.97 -2.91
N ALA A 16 -15.13 -3.37 -3.83
CA ALA A 16 -15.82 -4.13 -4.88
C ALA A 16 -14.87 -4.93 -5.79
N ARG A 17 -13.68 -4.40 -6.10
CA ARG A 17 -12.65 -5.03 -6.94
C ARG A 17 -11.28 -4.52 -6.52
N PHE A 18 -10.30 -5.42 -6.41
CA PHE A 18 -8.96 -5.09 -5.95
C PHE A 18 -7.88 -5.73 -6.83
N LEU A 19 -6.99 -4.91 -7.38
CA LEU A 19 -5.75 -5.38 -7.98
C LEU A 19 -4.62 -5.21 -6.96
N PHE A 20 -4.08 -6.34 -6.50
CA PHE A 20 -2.99 -6.40 -5.55
C PHE A 20 -1.64 -6.47 -6.27
N THR A 21 -0.74 -5.55 -5.94
CA THR A 21 0.66 -5.58 -6.36
C THR A 21 1.52 -5.74 -5.12
N ASP A 22 2.19 -6.89 -4.96
CA ASP A 22 2.94 -7.27 -3.76
C ASP A 22 4.31 -6.57 -3.65
N PHE A 23 4.26 -5.24 -3.62
CA PHE A 23 5.39 -4.31 -3.63
C PHE A 23 5.42 -3.52 -2.32
N PRO A 24 6.52 -2.80 -2.02
CA PRO A 24 6.56 -1.87 -0.89
C PRO A 24 5.41 -0.87 -0.97
N LEU A 25 4.82 -0.55 0.19
CA LEU A 25 3.69 0.39 0.27
C LEU A 25 4.01 1.70 -0.47
N GLY A 26 3.04 2.16 -1.26
CA GLY A 26 3.18 3.35 -2.10
C GLY A 26 3.55 3.06 -3.57
N ASN A 27 3.76 1.79 -3.94
CA ASN A 27 4.10 1.41 -5.33
C ASN A 27 3.04 0.51 -6.00
N PRO A 28 1.73 0.85 -5.94
CA PRO A 28 0.67 -0.04 -6.44
C PRO A 28 0.69 -0.25 -7.95
N CYS A 29 1.23 0.72 -8.68
CA CYS A 29 1.26 0.72 -10.14
C CYS A 29 2.58 0.23 -10.73
N GLY A 30 3.52 -0.30 -9.93
CA GLY A 30 4.78 -0.84 -10.44
C GLY A 30 6.02 -0.12 -9.91
N LYS A 31 7.20 -0.57 -10.38
CA LYS A 31 8.50 0.01 -9.99
C LYS A 31 8.65 1.44 -10.53
N PRO A 32 9.32 2.34 -9.79
CA PRO A 32 9.68 3.64 -10.32
C PRO A 32 10.45 3.52 -11.63
N ARG A 33 10.10 4.36 -12.61
CA ARG A 33 10.75 4.43 -13.94
C ARG A 33 10.63 3.17 -14.82
N ASP A 34 9.87 2.16 -14.41
CA ASP A 34 9.55 1.01 -15.27
C ASP A 34 8.19 1.21 -15.94
N THR A 35 8.18 1.96 -17.06
CA THR A 35 6.96 2.29 -17.78
C THR A 35 6.25 1.06 -18.35
N GLN A 36 6.98 0.02 -18.75
CA GLN A 36 6.37 -1.19 -19.31
C GLN A 36 5.64 -1.99 -18.25
N MET A 37 6.22 -2.14 -17.06
CA MET A 37 5.54 -2.73 -15.91
C MET A 37 4.31 -1.90 -15.52
N GLN A 38 4.45 -0.58 -15.46
CA GLN A 38 3.35 0.31 -15.10
C GLN A 38 2.16 0.20 -16.06
N LEU A 39 2.42 0.20 -17.37
CA LEU A 39 1.39 -0.01 -18.38
C LEU A 39 0.72 -1.37 -18.24
N SER A 40 1.50 -2.42 -17.99
CA SER A 40 0.97 -3.78 -17.80
C SER A 40 0.08 -3.89 -16.57
N ILE A 41 0.46 -3.28 -15.44
CA ILE A 41 -0.34 -3.26 -14.21
C ILE A 41 -1.65 -2.50 -14.41
N VAL A 42 -1.59 -1.33 -15.05
CA VAL A 42 -2.81 -0.56 -15.39
C VAL A 42 -3.71 -1.36 -16.34
N GLY A 43 -3.15 -2.05 -17.32
CA GLY A 43 -3.89 -2.96 -18.20
C GLY A 43 -4.59 -4.08 -17.44
N ASN A 44 -3.90 -4.73 -16.49
CA ASN A 44 -4.51 -5.73 -15.60
C ASN A 44 -5.66 -5.15 -14.77
N ALA A 45 -5.52 -3.91 -14.30
CA ALA A 45 -6.55 -3.22 -13.55
C ALA A 45 -7.80 -2.98 -14.42
N LEU A 46 -7.63 -2.47 -15.64
CA LEU A 46 -8.74 -2.27 -16.58
C LEU A 46 -9.43 -3.59 -16.94
N ASN A 47 -8.65 -4.66 -17.17
CA ASN A 47 -9.19 -6.00 -17.40
C ASN A 47 -10.01 -6.50 -16.20
N LEU A 48 -9.54 -6.30 -14.97
CA LEU A 48 -10.28 -6.67 -13.77
C LEU A 48 -11.56 -5.85 -13.61
N LEU A 49 -11.49 -4.54 -13.89
CA LEU A 49 -12.64 -3.65 -13.85
C LEU A 49 -13.76 -4.12 -14.79
N ASP A 50 -13.38 -4.48 -16.01
CA ASP A 50 -14.29 -4.91 -17.08
C ASP A 50 -14.85 -6.33 -16.84
N ARG A 51 -14.00 -7.27 -16.42
CA ARG A 51 -14.34 -8.71 -16.41
C ARG A 51 -14.78 -9.28 -15.06
N ALA A 52 -14.56 -8.59 -13.94
CA ALA A 52 -14.93 -9.18 -12.64
C ALA A 52 -16.46 -9.25 -12.48
N TRP A 53 -16.93 -10.48 -12.35
CA TRP A 53 -18.34 -10.85 -12.24
C TRP A 53 -18.89 -10.77 -10.81
N MET A 54 -18.02 -10.87 -9.80
CA MET A 54 -18.38 -10.81 -8.37
C MET A 54 -17.77 -9.60 -7.67
N PRO A 55 -18.49 -8.99 -6.69
CA PRO A 55 -17.87 -8.04 -5.77
C PRO A 55 -16.80 -8.73 -4.93
N ARG A 56 -15.92 -7.93 -4.31
CA ARG A 56 -14.80 -8.41 -3.47
C ARG A 56 -13.84 -9.35 -4.20
N THR A 57 -13.70 -9.17 -5.52
CA THR A 57 -12.73 -9.92 -6.31
C THR A 57 -11.34 -9.30 -6.16
N THR A 58 -10.37 -10.09 -5.67
CA THR A 58 -8.95 -9.73 -5.64
C THR A 58 -8.18 -10.49 -6.73
N VAL A 59 -7.35 -9.78 -7.49
CA VAL A 59 -6.36 -10.38 -8.40
C VAL A 59 -4.98 -9.86 -8.06
N GLN A 60 -3.98 -10.72 -8.03
CA GLN A 60 -2.58 -10.35 -7.82
C GLN A 60 -1.85 -10.22 -9.17
N THR A 61 -1.05 -9.16 -9.33
CA THR A 61 -0.19 -9.00 -10.51
C THR A 61 0.98 -10.01 -10.49
N PRO A 62 1.55 -10.39 -11.64
CA PRO A 62 2.65 -11.37 -11.69
C PRO A 62 4.05 -10.77 -11.41
N PHE A 63 4.13 -9.48 -11.07
CA PHE A 63 5.40 -8.78 -10.93
C PHE A 63 6.00 -8.94 -9.53
N HIS A 64 7.32 -8.88 -9.45
CA HIS A 64 8.08 -9.01 -8.20
C HIS A 64 8.98 -7.80 -7.97
N TRP A 65 9.12 -7.40 -6.70
CA TRP A 65 10.13 -6.43 -6.32
C TRP A 65 11.54 -7.06 -6.43
N ASP A 66 12.59 -6.24 -6.45
CA ASP A 66 13.96 -6.75 -6.66
C ASP A 66 14.42 -7.70 -5.54
N SER A 67 13.92 -7.49 -4.33
CA SER A 67 14.13 -8.38 -3.18
C SER A 67 13.00 -8.22 -2.17
N ASP A 68 12.86 -9.16 -1.24
CA ASP A 68 11.92 -9.06 -0.11
C ASP A 68 12.50 -8.35 1.11
N ALA A 69 13.76 -7.87 1.05
CA ALA A 69 14.43 -7.21 2.18
C ALA A 69 13.69 -5.94 2.67
N TRP A 70 12.84 -5.35 1.83
CA TRP A 70 11.99 -4.23 2.24
C TRP A 70 10.97 -4.61 3.30
N ARG A 71 10.53 -5.89 3.37
CA ARG A 71 9.54 -6.34 4.34
C ARG A 71 10.08 -6.25 5.76
N ASP A 72 11.33 -6.66 5.96
CA ASP A 72 12.03 -6.57 7.24
C ASP A 72 12.41 -5.15 7.64
N ALA A 73 12.54 -4.25 6.66
CA ALA A 73 12.79 -2.83 6.89
C ALA A 73 11.50 -2.04 7.16
N PHE A 74 10.37 -2.51 6.63
CA PHE A 74 9.10 -1.80 6.67
C PHE A 74 8.55 -1.75 8.10
N MET A 75 8.38 -0.52 8.62
CA MET A 75 7.87 -0.26 9.97
C MET A 75 8.63 -1.01 11.09
N ARG A 76 9.92 -1.34 10.86
CA ARG A 76 10.73 -2.04 11.85
C ARG A 76 10.88 -1.20 13.12
N VAL A 77 10.54 -1.79 14.26
CA VAL A 77 10.79 -1.24 15.59
C VAL A 77 11.77 -2.15 16.30
N ASP A 78 12.92 -1.61 16.67
CA ASP A 78 13.97 -2.29 17.42
C ASP A 78 14.45 -1.39 18.56
N ASP A 79 15.31 -1.93 19.43
CA ASP A 79 15.76 -1.18 20.61
C ASP A 79 16.60 0.04 20.25
N GLY A 80 17.16 0.09 19.04
CA GLY A 80 17.92 1.24 18.53
C GLY A 80 17.04 2.41 18.09
N ASN A 81 15.76 2.19 17.76
CA ASN A 81 14.87 3.25 17.26
C ASN A 81 13.61 3.50 18.10
N ARG A 82 13.28 2.60 19.05
CA ARG A 82 12.05 2.64 19.85
C ARG A 82 11.80 3.99 20.52
N GLU A 83 12.79 4.53 21.23
CA GLU A 83 12.64 5.80 21.95
C GLU A 83 12.44 6.98 20.99
N ALA A 84 13.18 7.01 19.88
CA ALA A 84 13.07 8.06 18.88
C ALA A 84 11.68 8.06 18.23
N LEU A 85 11.16 6.87 17.90
CA LEU A 85 9.81 6.70 17.37
C LEU A 85 8.72 7.10 18.38
N ALA A 86 8.91 6.79 19.66
CA ALA A 86 7.99 7.21 20.72
C ALA A 86 7.91 8.74 20.82
N ARG A 87 9.07 9.43 20.87
CA ARG A 87 9.14 10.90 20.87
C ARG A 87 8.48 11.51 19.64
N ALA A 88 8.78 11.00 18.44
CA ALA A 88 8.14 11.46 17.20
C ALA A 88 6.61 11.25 17.21
N GLY A 89 6.14 10.16 17.83
CA GLY A 89 4.72 9.89 18.03
C GLY A 89 4.03 10.90 18.96
N GLU A 90 4.70 11.29 20.06
CA GLU A 90 4.21 12.32 20.99
C GLU A 90 4.12 13.69 20.31
N GLU A 91 5.16 14.09 19.58
CA GLU A 91 5.16 15.35 18.82
C GLU A 91 4.04 15.40 17.80
N ARG A 92 3.82 14.30 17.05
CA ARG A 92 2.73 14.21 16.07
C ARG A 92 1.36 14.37 16.75
N ARG A 93 1.13 13.73 17.90
CA ARG A 93 -0.12 13.85 18.66
C ARG A 93 -0.34 15.29 19.16
N ARG A 94 0.71 15.97 19.63
CA ARG A 94 0.64 17.38 20.03
C ARG A 94 0.22 18.28 18.87
N ARG A 95 0.87 18.14 17.71
CA ARG A 95 0.51 18.90 16.49
C ARG A 95 -0.94 18.63 16.07
N GLN A 96 -1.37 17.38 16.06
CA GLN A 96 -2.75 17.02 15.72
C GLN A 96 -3.78 17.62 16.69
N ALA A 97 -3.46 17.72 17.97
CA ALA A 97 -4.33 18.35 18.97
C ALA A 97 -4.44 19.87 18.71
N GLU A 98 -3.32 20.55 18.46
CA GLU A 98 -3.29 21.99 18.11
C GLU A 98 -4.17 22.29 16.88
N PHE A 99 -4.03 21.49 15.80
CA PHE A 99 -4.87 21.62 14.60
C PHE A 99 -6.36 21.40 14.88
N ARG A 100 -6.72 20.47 15.77
CA ARG A 100 -8.12 20.18 16.09
C ARG A 100 -8.79 21.28 16.91
N THR A 101 -8.03 22.01 17.73
CA THR A 101 -8.54 23.10 18.56
C THR A 101 -8.53 24.46 17.87
N GLY A 102 -7.85 24.59 16.73
CA GLY A 102 -7.71 25.85 15.98
C GLY A 102 -8.64 26.01 14.77
N GLY A 103 -9.62 25.13 14.58
CA GLY A 103 -10.69 25.24 13.57
C GLY A 103 -12.05 25.39 14.23
#